data_AF-A0A2I0QHI4-F1
#
_entry.id   AF-A0A2I0QHI4-F1
#
_cell.length_a   1.000
_cell.length_b   1.000
_cell.length_c   1.000
_cell.angle_alpha   90.00
_cell.angle_beta   90.00
_cell.angle_gamma   90.00
#
_symmetry.space_group_name_H-M   'P 1'
#
loop_
_entity.id
_entity.type
_entity.pdbx_description
1 polymer ?
#
loop_
_entity_poly.entity_id
_entity_poly.type
_entity_poly.pdbx_seq_one_letter_code
_entity_poly.pdbx_strand_id
1 'polypeptide(L)'
;AEIEKEKVWKINVEGTRNVFDAVNSLNKNFIYISTDFVFDGKKQKTPFFEDSNPNPISYYGSTKYEGEKIVEGNGTIIRLSYPYRTKFDNKLDFVRSISIQFKYIQIIINVSKVSKITIN
;
A
#
# COMPACT_ATOMS: atom_id res chain seq x y z
N ALA A 1 4.66 4.81 8.77
CA ALA A 1 3.32 4.97 9.38
C ALA A 1 3.34 4.64 10.87
N GLU A 2 3.92 3.50 11.25
CA GLU A 2 3.95 3.06 12.66
C GLU A 2 4.75 3.96 13.61
N ILE A 3 5.73 4.70 13.09
CA ILE A 3 6.61 5.59 13.86
C ILE A 3 6.01 7.00 13.98
N GLU A 4 5.75 7.67 12.85
CA GLU A 4 5.18 9.03 12.80
C GLU A 4 3.64 9.03 12.83
N LYS A 5 3.03 8.45 13.87
CA LYS A 5 1.58 8.21 13.94
C LYS A 5 0.74 9.48 13.77
N GLU A 6 1.07 10.55 14.50
CA GLU A 6 0.33 11.82 14.44
C GLU A 6 0.32 12.41 13.03
N LYS A 7 1.48 12.45 12.37
CA LYS A 7 1.58 12.98 11.01
C LYS A 7 0.77 12.15 10.02
N VAL A 8 0.80 10.82 10.18
CA VAL A 8 0.01 9.91 9.33
C VAL A 8 -1.48 10.14 9.53
N TRP A 9 -1.93 10.35 10.76
CA TRP A 9 -3.32 10.70 11.07
C TRP A 9 -3.73 12.02 10.40
N LYS A 10 -2.94 13.09 10.60
CA LYS A 10 -3.19 14.40 9.99
C LYS A 10 -3.31 14.31 8.47
N ILE A 11 -2.49 13.48 7.82
CA ILE A 11 -2.51 13.32 6.36
C ILE A 11 -3.68 12.42 5.92
N ASN A 12 -3.77 11.21 6.44
CA ASN A 12 -4.68 10.19 5.92
C ASN A 12 -6.13 10.37 6.37
N VAL A 13 -6.36 10.98 7.53
CA VAL A 13 -7.69 11.15 8.13
C VAL A 13 -8.14 12.60 8.03
N GLU A 14 -7.43 13.53 8.67
CA GLU A 14 -7.84 14.94 8.67
C GLU A 14 -7.70 15.57 7.29
N GLY A 15 -6.60 15.30 6.58
CA GLY A 15 -6.40 15.75 5.21
C GLY A 15 -7.49 15.24 4.26
N THR A 16 -7.87 13.96 4.40
CA THR A 16 -8.99 13.39 3.64
C THR A 16 -10.29 14.12 3.93
N ARG A 17 -10.64 14.32 5.21
CA ARG A 17 -11.84 15.07 5.62
C ARG A 17 -11.87 16.46 5.01
N ASN A 18 -10.79 17.22 5.14
CA ASN A 18 -10.74 18.59 4.65
C ASN A 18 -10.97 18.68 3.13
N VAL A 19 -10.31 17.81 2.35
CA VAL A 19 -10.47 17.82 0.89
C VAL A 19 -11.85 17.29 0.50
N PHE A 20 -12.31 16.23 1.15
CA PHE A 20 -13.63 15.64 0.89
C PHE A 20 -14.76 16.63 1.17
N ASP A 21 -14.75 17.30 2.32
CA ASP A 21 -15.76 18.29 2.69
C ASP A 21 -15.81 19.44 1.67
N ALA A 22 -14.63 19.91 1.23
CA ALA A 22 -14.54 20.95 0.20
C ALA A 22 -15.13 20.48 -1.14
N VAL A 23 -14.79 19.28 -1.61
CA VAL A 23 -15.27 18.71 -2.88
C VAL A 23 -16.78 18.40 -2.82
N ASN A 24 -17.23 17.82 -1.71
CA ASN A 24 -18.62 17.46 -1.48
C ASN A 24 -19.52 18.71 -1.40
N SER A 25 -19.03 19.81 -0.81
CA SER A 25 -19.76 21.10 -0.78
C SER A 25 -20.05 21.67 -2.18
N LEU A 26 -19.26 21.25 -3.18
CA LEU A 26 -19.42 21.64 -4.58
C LEU A 26 -20.23 20.62 -5.39
N ASN A 27 -20.82 19.60 -4.74
CA ASN A 27 -21.52 18.48 -5.37
C ASN A 27 -20.67 17.82 -6.49
N LYS A 28 -19.38 17.62 -6.23
CA LYS A 28 -18.45 16.96 -7.16
C LYS A 28 -18.10 15.56 -6.68
N ASN A 29 -17.78 14.69 -7.63
CA ASN A 29 -17.33 13.34 -7.33
C ASN A 29 -15.96 13.36 -6.66
N PHE A 30 -15.81 12.59 -5.59
CA PHE A 30 -14.55 12.38 -4.90
C PHE A 30 -14.11 10.92 -5.03
N ILE A 31 -12.88 10.69 -5.47
CA ILE A 31 -12.28 9.35 -5.54
C ILE A 31 -11.24 9.24 -4.44
N TYR A 32 -11.46 8.31 -3.51
CA TYR A 32 -10.53 8.00 -2.44
C TYR A 32 -9.72 6.75 -2.76
N ILE A 33 -8.40 6.91 -2.89
CA ILE A 33 -7.49 5.78 -3.08
C ILE A 33 -7.17 5.16 -1.72
N SER A 34 -7.68 3.96 -1.47
CA SER A 34 -7.43 3.15 -0.28
C SER A 34 -6.45 2.00 -0.57
N THR A 35 -6.43 0.99 0.30
CA THR A 35 -5.49 -0.14 0.29
C THR A 35 -6.19 -1.41 0.73
N ASP A 36 -5.72 -2.56 0.27
CA ASP A 36 -6.08 -3.87 0.85
C ASP A 36 -5.65 -4.06 2.31
N PHE A 37 -4.75 -3.22 2.85
CA PHE A 37 -4.32 -3.29 4.26
C PHE A 37 -5.41 -2.88 5.27
N VAL A 38 -6.60 -2.49 4.77
CA VAL A 38 -7.81 -2.37 5.59
C VAL A 38 -8.36 -3.75 6.03
N PHE A 39 -7.89 -4.85 5.43
CA PHE A 39 -8.24 -6.21 5.80
C PHE A 39 -7.15 -6.91 6.63
N ASP A 40 -7.53 -7.97 7.33
CA ASP A 40 -6.62 -8.75 8.19
C ASP A 40 -5.84 -9.84 7.44
N GLY A 41 -6.13 -10.08 6.16
CA GLY A 41 -5.44 -11.07 5.34
C GLY A 41 -5.68 -12.52 5.76
N LYS A 42 -6.65 -12.82 6.64
CA LYS A 42 -6.89 -14.19 7.09
C LYS A 42 -7.51 -15.03 5.97
N LYS A 43 -6.81 -16.08 5.53
CA LYS A 43 -7.20 -17.00 4.43
C LYS A 43 -8.62 -17.58 4.55
N GLN A 44 -9.13 -17.74 5.77
CA GLN A 44 -10.50 -18.25 6.00
C GLN A 44 -11.59 -17.29 5.52
N LYS A 45 -11.24 -16.01 5.29
CA LYS A 45 -12.13 -14.93 4.88
C LYS A 45 -11.81 -14.39 3.48
N THR A 46 -10.95 -15.06 2.71
CA THR A 46 -10.59 -14.64 1.34
C THR A 46 -11.39 -15.41 0.29
N PRO A 47 -11.76 -14.78 -0.85
CA PRO A 47 -11.43 -13.41 -1.23
C PRO A 47 -12.24 -12.36 -0.45
N PHE A 48 -11.64 -11.18 -0.25
CA PHE A 48 -12.36 -10.02 0.29
C PHE A 48 -13.05 -9.30 -0.86
N PHE A 49 -14.32 -8.99 -0.68
CA PHE A 49 -15.16 -8.26 -1.62
C PHE A 49 -15.39 -6.81 -1.18
N GLU A 50 -16.01 -6.05 -2.07
CA GLU A 50 -16.70 -4.77 -1.91
C GLU A 50 -17.18 -4.47 -0.48
N ASP A 51 -18.08 -5.35 -0.09
CA ASP A 51 -18.92 -5.36 1.10
C ASP A 51 -18.31 -6.14 2.27
N SER A 52 -17.11 -6.69 2.12
CA SER A 52 -16.42 -7.37 3.21
C SER A 52 -16.03 -6.38 4.31
N ASN A 53 -16.29 -6.76 5.56
CA ASN A 53 -15.98 -5.93 6.72
C ASN A 53 -14.46 -5.72 6.87
N PRO A 54 -13.98 -4.46 6.86
CA PRO A 54 -12.57 -4.16 7.13
C PRO A 54 -12.17 -4.52 8.57
N ASN A 55 -10.94 -5.00 8.73
CA ASN A 55 -10.34 -5.35 10.01
C ASN A 55 -8.81 -5.11 9.95
N PRO A 56 -8.37 -3.84 9.94
CA PRO A 56 -6.95 -3.51 9.74
C PRO A 56 -6.09 -3.98 10.91
N ILE A 57 -4.95 -4.58 10.61
CA ILE A 57 -3.95 -4.99 11.63
C ILE A 57 -2.91 -3.88 11.88
N SER A 58 -2.60 -3.08 10.87
CA SER A 58 -1.57 -2.03 10.95
C SER A 58 -2.18 -0.66 11.25
N TYR A 59 -1.38 0.25 11.83
CA TYR A 59 -1.81 1.63 12.03
C TYR A 59 -2.05 2.32 10.70
N TYR A 60 -1.21 2.05 9.68
CA TYR A 60 -1.46 2.53 8.33
C TYR A 60 -2.84 2.12 7.80
N GLY A 61 -3.14 0.80 7.84
CA GLY A 61 -4.43 0.27 7.42
C GLY A 61 -5.60 0.89 8.17
N SER A 62 -5.46 1.06 9.49
CA SER A 62 -6.46 1.74 10.32
C SER A 62 -6.71 3.17 9.85
N THR A 63 -5.67 3.98 9.63
CA THR A 63 -5.85 5.37 9.15
C THR A 63 -6.46 5.45 7.75
N LYS A 64 -6.20 4.47 6.87
CA LYS A 64 -6.84 4.38 5.55
C LYS A 64 -8.32 4.02 5.68
N TYR A 65 -8.66 3.10 6.58
CA TYR A 65 -10.04 2.75 6.85
C TYR A 65 -10.83 3.90 7.48
N GLU A 66 -10.24 4.69 8.39
CA GLU A 66 -10.87 5.92 8.88
C GLU A 66 -11.14 6.93 7.75
N GLY A 67 -10.25 7.01 6.76
CA GLY A 67 -10.49 7.76 5.53
C GLY A 67 -11.65 7.22 4.69
N GLU A 68 -11.81 5.90 4.59
CA GLU A 68 -12.96 5.28 3.91
C GLU A 68 -14.28 5.71 4.56
N LYS A 69 -14.37 5.66 5.89
CA LYS A 69 -15.58 6.06 6.63
C LYS A 69 -15.98 7.52 6.42
N ILE A 70 -15.00 8.39 6.19
CA ILE A 70 -15.26 9.81 5.87
C ILE A 70 -15.95 9.95 4.51
N VAL A 71 -15.53 9.14 3.54
CA VAL A 71 -15.94 9.25 2.13
C VAL A 71 -17.18 8.41 1.82
N GLU A 72 -17.50 7.44 2.68
CA GLU A 72 -18.61 6.50 2.52
C GLU A 72 -19.94 7.21 2.21
N GLY A 73 -20.68 6.68 1.24
CA GLY A 73 -21.98 7.21 0.81
C GLY A 73 -21.93 8.34 -0.22
N ASN A 74 -20.90 9.19 -0.23
CA ASN A 74 -20.81 10.37 -1.11
C ASN A 74 -19.52 10.43 -1.95
N GLY A 75 -18.71 9.37 -1.95
CA GLY A 75 -17.54 9.24 -2.82
C GLY A 75 -17.29 7.79 -3.24
N THR A 76 -16.33 7.62 -4.15
CA THR A 76 -15.90 6.31 -4.64
C THR A 76 -14.61 5.89 -3.96
N ILE A 77 -14.60 4.70 -3.35
CA ILE A 77 -13.42 4.13 -2.70
C ILE A 77 -12.78 3.10 -3.63
N ILE A 78 -11.49 3.25 -3.91
CA ILE A 78 -10.70 2.31 -4.72
C ILE A 78 -9.59 1.71 -3.85
N ARG A 79 -9.71 0.43 -3.48
CA ARG A 79 -8.68 -0.28 -2.72
C ARG A 79 -7.63 -0.87 -3.67
N LEU A 80 -6.38 -0.42 -3.55
CA LEU A 80 -5.27 -0.94 -4.36
C LEU A 80 -4.40 -1.92 -3.57
N SER A 81 -3.84 -2.91 -4.28
CA SER A 81 -2.83 -3.85 -3.77
C SER A 81 -1.56 -3.73 -4.59
N TYR A 82 -0.42 -3.49 -3.93
CA TYR A 82 0.93 -3.49 -4.55
C TYR A 82 1.04 -2.81 -5.93
N PRO A 83 0.70 -1.51 -6.06
CA PRO A 83 0.81 -0.81 -7.33
C PRO A 83 2.28 -0.76 -7.82
N TYR A 84 2.49 -1.00 -9.11
CA TYR A 84 3.79 -0.94 -9.79
C TYR A 84 3.70 -0.04 -11.04
N ARG A 85 4.84 0.42 -11.56
CA ARG A 85 4.85 1.44 -12.64
C ARG A 85 6.04 1.33 -13.57
N THR A 86 5.92 1.89 -14.78
CA THR A 86 6.95 1.77 -15.83
C THR A 86 8.26 2.50 -15.55
N LYS A 87 8.28 3.63 -14.83
CA LYS A 87 9.52 4.39 -14.55
C LYS A 87 9.40 5.20 -13.26
N PHE A 88 10.37 5.07 -12.34
CA PHE A 88 10.53 5.97 -11.19
C PHE A 88 11.82 5.65 -10.41
N ASP A 89 12.74 6.62 -10.39
CA ASP A 89 14.09 6.38 -9.89
C ASP A 89 14.21 6.58 -8.37
N ASN A 90 13.29 7.33 -7.76
CA ASN A 90 13.42 7.74 -6.35
C ASN A 90 12.85 6.74 -5.33
N LYS A 91 12.08 5.74 -5.76
CA LYS A 91 11.46 4.75 -4.85
C LYS A 91 11.16 3.46 -5.59
N LEU A 92 11.75 2.37 -5.12
CA LEU A 92 11.49 1.03 -5.64
C LEU A 92 10.02 0.65 -5.41
N ASP A 93 9.40 0.02 -6.41
CA ASP A 93 8.13 -0.68 -6.23
C ASP A 93 8.37 -2.16 -5.90
N PHE A 94 7.29 -2.88 -5.63
CA PHE A 94 7.34 -4.30 -5.28
C PHE A 94 8.10 -5.14 -6.31
N VAL A 95 7.79 -4.98 -7.60
CA VAL A 95 8.42 -5.74 -8.70
C VAL A 95 9.90 -5.44 -8.80
N ARG A 96 10.31 -4.17 -8.74
CA ARG A 96 11.73 -3.79 -8.78
C ARG A 96 12.50 -4.23 -7.54
N SER A 97 11.87 -4.15 -6.36
CA SER A 97 12.48 -4.59 -5.10
C SER A 97 12.86 -6.07 -5.17
N ILE A 98 11.94 -6.91 -5.68
CA ILE A 98 12.18 -8.33 -5.91
C ILE A 98 13.22 -8.56 -7.01
N SER A 99 13.10 -7.84 -8.14
CA SER A 99 14.02 -7.99 -9.27
C SER A 99 15.48 -7.70 -8.90
N ILE A 100 15.72 -6.71 -8.03
CA ILE A 100 17.04 -6.37 -7.52
C ILE A 100 17.58 -7.50 -6.65
N GLN A 101 16.77 -8.05 -5.74
CA GLN A 101 17.18 -9.18 -4.89
C GLN A 101 17.61 -10.39 -5.73
N PHE A 102 16.86 -10.73 -6.78
CA PHE A 102 17.25 -11.83 -7.68
C PHE A 102 18.58 -11.58 -8.38
N LYS A 103 18.86 -10.35 -8.84
CA LYS A 103 20.17 -10.01 -9.43
C LYS A 103 21.32 -10.19 -8.43
N TYR A 104 21.14 -9.75 -7.18
CA TYR A 104 22.15 -9.94 -6.13
C TYR A 104 22.42 -11.42 -5.84
N ILE A 105 21.36 -12.24 -5.74
CA ILE A 105 21.50 -13.68 -5.53
C ILE A 105 22.27 -14.33 -6.68
N GLN A 106 21.97 -13.97 -7.93
CA GLN A 106 22.68 -14.49 -9.10
C GLN A 106 24.17 -14.11 -9.09
N ILE A 107 24.50 -12.88 -8.69
CA ILE A 107 25.89 -12.42 -8.54
C ILE A 107 26.63 -13.25 -7.48
N ILE A 108 26.02 -13.46 -6.31
CA ILE A 108 26.62 -14.26 -5.22
C ILE A 108 26.90 -15.69 -5.68
N ILE A 109 25.93 -16.34 -6.34
CA ILE A 109 26.10 -17.70 -6.87
C ILE A 109 27.27 -17.78 -7.86
N ASN A 110 27.39 -16.79 -8.74
CA ASN A 110 28.46 -16.76 -9.74
C ASN A 110 29.85 -16.58 -9.07
N VAL A 111 29.97 -15.69 -8.08
CA VAL A 111 31.22 -15.50 -7.32
C VAL A 111 31.61 -16.79 -6.58
N SER A 112 30.66 -17.47 -5.93
CA SER A 112 30.92 -18.74 -5.24
C SER A 112 31.33 -19.89 -6.17
N LYS A 113 30.88 -19.89 -7.43
CA LYS A 113 31.34 -20.86 -8.43
C LYS A 113 32.77 -20.58 -8.87
N VAL A 114 33.12 -19.32 -9.09
CA VAL A 114 34.49 -18.93 -9.50
C VAL A 114 35.49 -19.24 -8.38
N SER A 115 35.19 -18.92 -7.12
CA SER A 115 36.10 -19.20 -6.02
C SER A 115 36.33 -20.69 -5.75
N LYS A 116 35.40 -21.58 -6.10
CA LYS A 116 35.60 -23.04 -6.04
C LYS A 116 36.48 -23.59 -7.15
N ILE A 117 36.67 -22.87 -8.25
CA ILE A 117 37.51 -23.29 -9.38
C ILE A 117 39.00 -22.97 -9.12
N THR A 118 39.31 -21.99 -8.26
CA THR A 118 40.68 -21.52 -8.01
C THR A 118 41.43 -22.27 -6.89
N ILE A 119 40.83 -23.27 -6.23
CA ILE A 119 41.43 -24.01 -5.08
C ILE A 119 41.79 -25.46 -5.43
N ASN A 120 42.04 -25.77 -6.70
CA ASN A 120 42.62 -27.04 -7.16
C ASN A 120 43.85 -26.74 -8.03
#